data_AF-U6LXP7-F1
#
_entry.id   AF-U6LXP7-F1
#
_cell.length_a   1.000
_cell.length_b   1.000
_cell.length_c   1.000
_cell.angle_alpha   90.00
_cell.angle_beta   90.00
_cell.angle_gamma   90.00
#
_symmetry.space_group_name_H-M   'P 1'
#
loop_
_entity.id
_entity.type
_entity.pdbx_description
1 polymer ?
#
loop_
_entity_poly.entity_id
_entity_poly.type
_entity_poly.pdbx_seq_one_letter_code
_entity_poly.pdbx_strand_id
1 'polypeptide(L)'
;MAVRWAKQLGLSAFAAVCLAGVTAAEDTPEALPNPWGDTLLKYNIPYIHGSGVYVDLGNQKMVKNRSYREPAGLCPVVGKVISLDQPTTDAAVWPHDFLERVPLAGTSQDTSPLGGGFGMWETEPVKISPLTLAELQAMAEKQKAKNKPDSPETKKLLQVEDDLGLCAWWAWATYAPNGSTDLESKYRYPFVWDEEKKGPREDGAPSSVLATLWPVGALGEDQPDSRGVGINYANWSSGDGTCEMFDTIPTCLLPAPQALSFTSLGSADPNDAELPPCTAASEGWKVPRFCECDEAQQNPWVCENGEWTGGSEECECSNALPLALGLSVGLLVPVAAIAAYFFFRRQRQNSPSRPSEKKRLLSEDRGEEEFSKVEQRRNHKRSDLLQEAEPSFWGETQQDQTNVVIDENAHEAYY
;
A
#
# COMPACT_ATOMS: atom_id res chain seq x y z
N MET A 1 24.80 -8.30 57.94
CA MET A 1 23.50 -8.94 57.67
C MET A 1 22.91 -8.21 56.47
N ALA A 2 23.20 -8.63 55.22
CA ALA A 2 22.43 -9.62 54.44
C ALA A 2 20.92 -9.23 54.43
N VAL A 3 20.27 -8.84 53.31
CA VAL A 3 20.11 -9.57 52.04
C VAL A 3 19.72 -8.61 50.88
N ARG A 4 20.50 -8.65 49.76
CA ARG A 4 20.23 -8.60 48.28
C ARG A 4 19.17 -7.60 47.74
N TRP A 5 19.39 -6.66 46.80
CA TRP A 5 20.11 -6.58 45.49
C TRP A 5 19.76 -7.66 44.45
N ALA A 6 18.88 -7.31 43.50
CA ALA A 6 18.81 -7.81 42.11
C ALA A 6 17.91 -6.83 41.29
N LYS A 7 18.49 -5.91 40.49
CA LYS A 7 18.58 -5.94 39.00
C LYS A 7 17.18 -5.92 38.34
N GLN A 8 16.67 -4.88 37.66
CA GLN A 8 17.24 -3.98 36.64
C GLN A 8 18.02 -4.75 35.58
N LEU A 9 17.30 -5.19 34.52
CA LEU A 9 17.72 -5.45 33.12
C LEU A 9 16.66 -6.35 32.43
N GLY A 10 16.02 -5.79 31.40
CA GLY A 10 15.31 -6.52 30.34
C GLY A 10 15.23 -5.56 29.15
N LEU A 11 16.34 -5.37 28.41
CA LEU A 11 16.68 -6.06 27.15
C LEU A 11 15.53 -5.88 26.11
N SER A 12 15.47 -4.79 25.35
CA SER A 12 16.21 -4.47 24.11
C SER A 12 15.87 -5.37 22.91
N ALA A 13 15.26 -4.76 21.89
CA ALA A 13 15.27 -5.06 20.45
C ALA A 13 15.62 -6.50 20.04
N PHE A 14 14.61 -7.26 19.59
CA PHE A 14 14.82 -8.47 18.82
C PHE A 14 15.00 -8.13 17.33
N ALA A 15 16.16 -7.57 16.97
CA ALA A 15 16.71 -7.80 15.64
C ALA A 15 17.42 -9.17 15.68
N ALA A 16 16.65 -10.25 15.55
CA ALA A 16 17.20 -11.60 15.52
C ALA A 16 17.77 -11.91 14.13
N VAL A 17 19.06 -11.63 13.94
CA VAL A 17 19.85 -12.33 12.91
C VAL A 17 20.04 -13.76 13.42
N CYS A 18 19.34 -14.72 12.82
CA CYS A 18 19.53 -16.15 13.10
C CYS A 18 20.91 -16.61 12.63
N LEU A 19 21.93 -16.47 13.48
CA LEU A 19 23.22 -17.15 13.35
C LEU A 19 23.10 -18.53 14.02
N ALA A 20 22.84 -19.57 13.22
CA ALA A 20 22.99 -20.94 13.68
C ALA A 20 24.49 -21.23 13.90
N GLY A 21 24.87 -21.51 15.14
CA GLY A 21 26.23 -21.95 15.49
C GLY A 21 26.44 -23.43 15.17
N VAL A 22 27.56 -23.74 14.53
CA VAL A 22 28.13 -25.10 14.53
C VAL A 22 29.60 -24.98 14.93
N THR A 23 29.94 -25.61 16.05
CA THR A 23 31.32 -25.81 16.48
C THR A 23 31.94 -27.00 15.75
N ALA A 24 33.23 -26.87 15.46
CA ALA A 24 34.19 -27.90 15.04
C ALA A 24 34.18 -28.29 13.55
N ALA A 25 35.39 -28.22 13.00
CA ALA A 25 35.74 -28.36 11.60
C ALA A 25 35.70 -29.81 11.12
N GLU A 26 34.99 -30.05 10.01
CA GLU A 26 35.27 -31.07 8.99
C GLU A 26 34.27 -30.84 7.83
N ASP A 27 34.79 -30.80 6.60
CA ASP A 27 34.11 -30.62 5.30
C ASP A 27 33.06 -29.50 5.19
N THR A 28 33.31 -28.49 4.33
CA THR A 28 32.32 -27.45 4.00
C THR A 28 30.96 -28.07 3.75
N PRO A 29 29.98 -27.93 4.66
CA PRO A 29 28.62 -28.32 4.36
C PRO A 29 28.15 -27.31 3.33
N GLU A 30 27.62 -27.78 2.20
CA GLU A 30 26.70 -26.95 1.41
C GLU A 30 25.77 -26.27 2.40
N ALA A 31 25.76 -24.93 2.41
CA ALA A 31 24.96 -24.18 3.36
C ALA A 31 23.54 -24.75 3.28
N LEU A 32 23.03 -25.25 4.42
CA LEU A 32 21.69 -25.84 4.47
C LEU A 32 20.72 -24.88 3.77
N PRO A 33 19.96 -25.34 2.76
CA PRO A 33 19.12 -24.46 1.98
C PRO A 33 18.15 -23.75 2.91
N ASN A 34 18.04 -22.43 2.77
CA ASN A 34 17.09 -21.66 3.57
C ASN A 34 15.69 -22.24 3.31
N PRO A 35 15.01 -22.81 4.31
CA PRO A 35 13.68 -23.42 4.13
C PRO A 35 12.64 -22.38 3.66
N TRP A 36 12.96 -21.09 3.84
CA TRP A 36 12.13 -19.96 3.42
C TRP A 36 12.57 -19.32 2.10
N GLY A 37 13.69 -19.75 1.52
CA GLY A 37 14.41 -19.02 0.48
C GLY A 37 13.56 -18.71 -0.75
N ASP A 38 12.90 -19.73 -1.31
CA ASP A 38 12.07 -19.56 -2.50
C ASP A 38 10.76 -18.82 -2.18
N THR A 39 10.19 -19.06 -1.01
CA THR A 39 8.87 -18.52 -0.69
C THR A 39 8.90 -17.09 -0.15
N LEU A 40 9.98 -16.67 0.50
CA LEU A 40 10.18 -15.28 0.90
C LEU A 40 10.72 -14.40 -0.22
N LEU A 41 11.07 -14.98 -1.37
CA LEU A 41 11.51 -14.22 -2.54
C LEU A 41 10.46 -13.20 -2.97
N LYS A 42 9.16 -13.50 -2.82
CA LYS A 42 8.06 -12.57 -3.09
C LYS A 42 8.04 -11.34 -2.19
N TYR A 43 8.75 -11.36 -1.07
CA TYR A 43 8.92 -10.19 -0.19
C TYR A 43 10.25 -9.48 -0.43
N ASN A 44 11.08 -9.91 -1.38
CA ASN A 44 12.29 -9.18 -1.75
C ASN A 44 11.93 -8.04 -2.73
N ILE A 45 11.39 -6.94 -2.20
CA ILE A 45 10.89 -5.80 -2.99
C ILE A 45 11.90 -5.27 -4.02
N PRO A 46 13.20 -5.09 -3.68
CA PRO A 46 14.20 -4.71 -4.68
C PRO A 46 14.34 -5.69 -5.84
N TYR A 47 14.08 -6.98 -5.61
CA TYR A 47 14.19 -8.02 -6.64
C TYR A 47 12.89 -8.18 -7.45
N ILE A 48 11.74 -8.27 -6.79
CA ILE A 48 10.45 -8.55 -7.43
C ILE A 48 9.77 -7.31 -8.01
N HIS A 49 9.84 -6.16 -7.34
CA HIS A 49 9.19 -4.93 -7.77
C HIS A 49 10.16 -3.99 -8.48
N GLY A 50 11.40 -3.85 -7.97
CA GLY A 50 12.52 -3.22 -8.67
C GLY A 50 12.42 -1.71 -8.90
N SER A 51 11.47 -1.02 -8.29
CA SER A 51 11.29 0.43 -8.41
C SER A 51 10.80 1.09 -7.11
N GLY A 52 10.63 2.41 -7.10
CA GLY A 52 10.05 3.13 -5.96
C GLY A 52 8.58 2.78 -5.74
N VAL A 53 8.17 2.65 -4.48
CA VAL A 53 6.79 2.27 -4.13
C VAL A 53 5.90 3.49 -3.91
N TYR A 54 6.31 4.41 -3.03
CA TYR A 54 5.55 5.64 -2.74
C TYR A 54 5.44 6.53 -3.98
N VAL A 55 6.58 6.85 -4.60
CA VAL A 55 6.65 7.46 -5.93
C VAL A 55 7.43 6.51 -6.83
N ASP A 56 6.76 6.00 -7.87
CA ASP A 56 7.36 5.09 -8.84
C ASP A 56 7.68 5.86 -10.12
N LEU A 57 8.97 6.05 -10.37
CA LEU A 57 9.50 6.71 -11.56
C LEU A 57 10.88 6.12 -11.93
N GLY A 58 11.01 4.79 -11.80
CA GLY A 58 12.29 4.07 -11.92
C GLY A 58 12.85 3.98 -13.33
N ASN A 59 12.06 4.27 -14.37
CA ASN A 59 12.48 4.25 -15.76
C ASN A 59 12.56 5.66 -16.37
N GLN A 60 13.18 5.73 -17.54
CA GLN A 60 13.20 6.93 -18.39
C GLN A 60 12.90 6.56 -19.84
N LYS A 61 12.04 7.34 -20.51
CA LYS A 61 11.66 7.17 -21.91
C LYS A 61 11.67 8.49 -22.67
N MET A 62 11.93 8.42 -23.96
CA MET A 62 11.91 9.59 -24.83
C MET A 62 10.54 9.71 -25.52
N VAL A 63 9.92 10.89 -25.42
CA VAL A 63 8.68 11.25 -26.15
C VAL A 63 8.88 12.62 -26.78
N LYS A 64 8.68 12.73 -28.10
CA LYS A 64 8.86 14.00 -28.87
C LYS A 64 10.18 14.74 -28.53
N ASN A 65 11.30 14.01 -28.51
CA ASN A 65 12.65 14.50 -28.17
C ASN A 65 12.83 15.06 -26.75
N ARG A 66 11.92 14.76 -25.82
CA ARG A 66 12.07 15.06 -24.39
C ARG A 66 12.14 13.75 -23.60
N SER A 67 12.99 13.72 -22.58
CA SER A 67 13.08 12.60 -21.65
C SER A 67 12.01 12.75 -20.57
N TYR A 68 11.29 11.67 -20.27
CA TYR A 68 10.28 11.60 -19.23
C TYR A 68 10.60 10.43 -18.31
N ARG A 69 10.37 10.60 -17.01
CA ARG A 69 10.40 9.48 -16.08
C ARG A 69 9.12 8.66 -16.21
N GLU A 70 9.28 7.35 -16.17
CA GLU A 70 8.21 6.36 -16.34
C GLU A 70 8.16 5.46 -15.09
N PRO A 71 6.96 5.15 -14.56
CA PRO A 71 6.80 4.11 -13.56
C PRO A 71 7.35 2.76 -14.04
N ALA A 72 8.07 2.06 -13.18
CA ALA A 72 8.83 0.86 -13.55
C ALA A 72 8.53 -0.36 -12.67
N GLY A 73 7.75 -0.18 -11.61
CA GLY A 73 7.38 -1.21 -10.66
C GLY A 73 6.66 -2.38 -11.32
N LEU A 74 7.13 -3.59 -11.05
CA LEU A 74 6.57 -4.82 -11.62
C LEU A 74 5.41 -5.40 -10.80
N CYS A 75 5.29 -4.98 -9.54
CA CYS A 75 4.23 -5.43 -8.64
C CYS A 75 3.16 -4.34 -8.48
N PRO A 76 1.87 -4.71 -8.37
CA PRO A 76 0.81 -3.78 -8.02
C PRO A 76 1.03 -3.20 -6.61
N VAL A 77 0.51 -2.00 -6.37
CA VAL A 77 0.51 -1.36 -5.05
C VAL A 77 -0.93 -1.24 -4.57
N VAL A 78 -1.32 -2.15 -3.69
CA VAL A 78 -2.72 -2.27 -3.24
C VAL A 78 -3.09 -1.10 -2.33
N GLY A 79 -4.25 -0.48 -2.57
CA GLY A 79 -4.74 0.65 -1.78
C GLY A 79 -4.05 2.00 -2.03
N LYS A 80 -3.10 2.06 -2.98
CA LYS A 80 -2.46 3.32 -3.36
C LYS A 80 -3.43 4.24 -4.10
N VAL A 81 -3.58 5.46 -3.57
CA VAL A 81 -4.38 6.53 -4.18
C VAL A 81 -3.55 7.80 -4.29
N ILE A 82 -3.98 8.72 -5.17
CA ILE A 82 -3.40 10.06 -5.26
C ILE A 82 -4.36 11.04 -4.63
N SER A 83 -3.97 11.64 -3.49
CA SER A 83 -4.71 12.72 -2.86
C SER A 83 -4.48 14.04 -3.62
N LEU A 84 -5.55 14.71 -4.02
CA LEU A 84 -5.49 15.99 -4.71
C LEU A 84 -5.87 17.13 -3.76
N ASP A 85 -4.98 18.10 -3.58
CA ASP A 85 -5.23 19.31 -2.79
C ASP A 85 -5.79 20.44 -3.68
N GLN A 86 -7.00 20.25 -4.21
CA GLN A 86 -7.67 21.23 -5.06
C GLN A 86 -8.54 22.23 -4.26
N PRO A 87 -8.97 23.37 -4.83
CA PRO A 87 -10.02 24.19 -4.22
C PRO A 87 -11.35 23.42 -4.07
N THR A 88 -12.11 23.68 -3.02
CA THR A 88 -13.42 23.05 -2.76
C THR A 88 -14.62 23.90 -3.24
N THR A 89 -14.34 24.99 -3.96
CA THR A 89 -15.34 26.01 -4.31
C THR A 89 -16.30 25.57 -5.42
N ASP A 90 -15.87 24.70 -6.32
CA ASP A 90 -16.70 24.17 -7.40
C ASP A 90 -16.23 22.75 -7.76
N ALA A 91 -17.05 21.76 -7.43
CA ALA A 91 -16.75 20.34 -7.68
C ALA A 91 -16.73 19.99 -9.18
N ALA A 92 -17.39 20.77 -10.05
CA ALA A 92 -17.34 20.54 -11.50
C ALA A 92 -15.97 20.96 -12.09
N VAL A 93 -15.31 21.93 -11.46
CA VAL A 93 -13.96 22.36 -11.83
C VAL A 93 -12.91 21.49 -11.11
N TRP A 94 -13.08 21.32 -9.80
CA TRP A 94 -12.15 20.64 -8.91
C TRP A 94 -12.85 19.50 -8.16
N PRO A 95 -12.87 18.29 -8.74
CA PRO A 95 -13.63 17.17 -8.18
C PRO A 95 -12.98 16.52 -6.95
N HIS A 96 -11.69 16.78 -6.67
CA HIS A 96 -10.91 16.08 -5.63
C HIS A 96 -10.83 14.56 -5.84
N ASP A 97 -10.96 14.11 -7.08
CA ASP A 97 -10.85 12.70 -7.45
C ASP A 97 -9.81 12.56 -8.57
N PHE A 98 -8.74 11.82 -8.29
CA PHE A 98 -7.67 11.60 -9.26
C PHE A 98 -8.08 10.66 -10.41
N LEU A 99 -9.17 9.92 -10.25
CA LEU A 99 -9.75 9.10 -11.33
C LEU A 99 -10.53 9.93 -12.35
N GLU A 100 -10.89 11.17 -11.99
CA GLU A 100 -11.47 12.11 -12.95
C GLU A 100 -10.47 12.48 -14.03
N ARG A 101 -10.99 12.91 -15.18
CA ARG A 101 -10.16 13.11 -16.37
C ARG A 101 -9.22 14.28 -16.23
N VAL A 102 -8.08 14.20 -16.91
CA VAL A 102 -7.24 15.36 -17.19
C VAL A 102 -8.06 16.40 -17.97
N PRO A 103 -7.99 17.68 -17.59
CA PRO A 103 -8.76 18.71 -18.27
C PRO A 103 -8.22 19.01 -19.66
N LEU A 104 -9.13 19.36 -20.56
CA LEU A 104 -8.79 19.77 -21.92
C LEU A 104 -8.64 21.28 -22.01
N ALA A 105 -7.75 21.74 -22.89
CA ALA A 105 -7.52 23.15 -23.13
C ALA A 105 -8.82 23.88 -23.50
N GLY A 106 -9.07 25.03 -22.89
CA GLY A 106 -10.26 25.86 -23.11
C GLY A 106 -11.54 25.38 -22.42
N THR A 107 -11.48 24.33 -21.59
CA THR A 107 -12.61 23.92 -20.74
C THR A 107 -12.68 24.77 -19.46
N SER A 108 -13.78 24.69 -18.72
CA SER A 108 -13.89 25.33 -17.39
C SER A 108 -12.88 24.80 -16.37
N GLN A 109 -12.32 23.61 -16.62
CA GLN A 109 -11.29 22.99 -15.79
C GLN A 109 -9.87 23.44 -16.17
N ASP A 110 -9.69 24.08 -17.33
CA ASP A 110 -8.43 24.71 -17.77
C ASP A 110 -8.24 26.05 -17.06
N THR A 111 -7.99 25.98 -15.76
CA THR A 111 -7.83 27.13 -14.86
C THR A 111 -6.62 26.93 -13.95
N SER A 112 -6.34 27.91 -13.08
CA SER A 112 -5.24 27.84 -12.12
C SER A 112 -5.79 27.94 -10.68
N PRO A 113 -5.57 26.93 -9.81
CA PRO A 113 -4.93 25.64 -10.09
C PRO A 113 -5.76 24.78 -11.05
N LEU A 114 -5.10 23.85 -11.74
CA LEU A 114 -5.71 23.01 -12.76
C LEU A 114 -6.84 22.15 -12.16
N GLY A 115 -7.97 22.10 -12.86
CA GLY A 115 -9.13 21.27 -12.50
C GLY A 115 -8.96 19.80 -12.88
N GLY A 116 -10.05 19.04 -12.75
CA GLY A 116 -10.10 17.63 -13.16
C GLY A 116 -9.27 16.69 -12.28
N GLY A 117 -8.82 15.57 -12.86
CA GLY A 117 -7.97 14.57 -12.21
C GLY A 117 -6.87 14.08 -13.15
N PHE A 118 -6.45 12.82 -13.00
CA PHE A 118 -5.37 12.21 -13.77
C PHE A 118 -5.84 11.12 -14.74
N GLY A 119 -7.13 10.78 -14.76
CA GLY A 119 -7.70 9.83 -15.71
C GLY A 119 -7.52 10.31 -17.16
N MET A 120 -7.37 9.36 -18.08
CA MET A 120 -7.13 9.71 -19.48
C MET A 120 -8.33 10.45 -20.10
N TRP A 121 -8.05 11.37 -21.03
CA TRP A 121 -9.10 12.11 -21.73
C TRP A 121 -9.94 11.19 -22.63
N GLU A 122 -11.09 11.68 -23.09
CA GLU A 122 -11.93 10.94 -24.04
C GLU A 122 -11.20 10.83 -25.39
N THR A 123 -10.97 9.59 -25.82
CA THR A 123 -10.35 9.30 -27.10
C THR A 123 -11.40 8.83 -28.10
N GLU A 124 -11.47 9.48 -29.27
CA GLU A 124 -12.30 9.05 -30.40
C GLU A 124 -11.43 8.50 -31.53
N PRO A 125 -11.88 7.47 -32.28
CA PRO A 125 -13.15 6.76 -32.15
C PRO A 125 -13.13 5.64 -31.09
N VAL A 126 -11.97 5.34 -30.50
CA VAL A 126 -11.78 4.24 -29.55
C VAL A 126 -11.66 4.79 -28.15
N LYS A 127 -12.61 4.46 -27.28
CA LYS A 127 -12.53 4.67 -25.84
C LYS A 127 -11.37 3.84 -25.26
N ILE A 128 -10.36 4.48 -24.68
CA ILE A 128 -9.19 3.80 -24.09
C ILE A 128 -9.27 3.74 -22.56
N SER A 129 -9.82 4.77 -21.91
CA SER A 129 -10.00 4.81 -20.45
C SER A 129 -11.16 5.75 -20.05
N PRO A 130 -11.89 5.45 -18.96
CA PRO A 130 -11.85 4.19 -18.24
C PRO A 130 -12.68 3.10 -18.91
N LEU A 131 -12.24 1.84 -18.80
CA LEU A 131 -12.90 0.69 -19.39
C LEU A 131 -13.53 -0.19 -18.32
N THR A 132 -14.69 -0.74 -18.59
CA THR A 132 -15.27 -1.82 -17.79
C THR A 132 -14.53 -3.14 -18.03
N LEU A 133 -14.68 -4.11 -17.12
CA LEU A 133 -14.12 -5.45 -17.33
C LEU A 133 -14.58 -6.09 -18.65
N ALA A 134 -15.87 -5.96 -18.98
CA ALA A 134 -16.42 -6.47 -20.24
C ALA A 134 -15.80 -5.77 -21.47
N GLU A 135 -15.57 -4.46 -21.39
CA GLU A 135 -14.86 -3.72 -22.44
C GLU A 135 -13.40 -4.16 -22.56
N LEU A 136 -12.68 -4.35 -21.45
CA LEU A 136 -11.29 -4.86 -21.43
C LEU A 136 -11.19 -6.25 -22.05
N GLN A 137 -12.08 -7.17 -21.68
CA GLN A 137 -12.15 -8.51 -22.27
C GLN A 137 -12.40 -8.43 -23.78
N ALA A 138 -13.32 -7.57 -24.22
CA ALA A 138 -13.56 -7.34 -25.64
C ALA A 138 -12.34 -6.77 -26.37
N MET A 139 -11.55 -5.90 -25.74
CA MET A 139 -10.30 -5.39 -26.31
C MET A 139 -9.23 -6.49 -26.43
N ALA A 140 -9.09 -7.35 -25.43
CA ALA A 140 -8.19 -8.49 -25.49
C ALA A 140 -8.54 -9.47 -26.61
N GLU A 141 -9.81 -9.80 -26.79
CA GLU A 141 -10.26 -10.67 -27.89
C GLU A 141 -10.02 -10.04 -29.26
N LYS A 142 -10.28 -8.73 -29.41
CA LYS A 142 -9.91 -7.99 -30.63
C LYS A 142 -8.41 -8.07 -30.90
N GLN A 143 -7.56 -7.93 -29.88
CA GLN A 143 -6.11 -8.01 -30.05
C GLN A 143 -5.66 -9.42 -30.47
N LYS A 144 -6.21 -10.48 -29.85
CA LYS A 144 -5.94 -11.87 -30.22
C LYS A 144 -6.30 -12.16 -31.68
N ALA A 145 -7.42 -11.62 -32.15
CA ALA A 145 -7.87 -11.81 -33.54
C ALA A 145 -7.01 -11.03 -34.55
N LYS A 146 -6.48 -9.87 -34.16
CA LYS A 146 -5.70 -8.98 -35.04
C LYS A 146 -4.24 -9.40 -35.17
N ASN A 147 -3.61 -9.76 -34.06
CA ASN A 147 -2.16 -9.92 -34.00
C ASN A 147 -1.73 -11.37 -34.24
N LYS A 148 -0.50 -11.53 -34.76
CA LYS A 148 0.12 -12.86 -34.85
C LYS A 148 0.35 -13.43 -33.44
N PRO A 149 0.24 -14.77 -33.25
CA PRO A 149 0.52 -15.42 -31.98
C PRO A 149 1.87 -15.06 -31.37
N ASP A 150 2.87 -14.81 -32.22
CA ASP A 150 4.24 -14.52 -31.79
C ASP A 150 4.55 -13.06 -31.46
N SER A 151 3.57 -12.15 -31.64
CA SER A 151 3.74 -10.73 -31.32
C SER A 151 3.97 -10.51 -29.82
N PRO A 152 4.77 -9.52 -29.41
CA PRO A 152 5.01 -9.22 -27.99
C PRO A 152 3.72 -8.99 -27.19
N GLU A 153 2.75 -8.30 -27.79
CA GLU A 153 1.46 -7.99 -27.19
C GLU A 153 0.63 -9.25 -26.93
N THR A 154 0.57 -10.16 -27.91
CA THR A 154 -0.14 -11.43 -27.75
C THR A 154 0.57 -12.34 -26.75
N LYS A 155 1.91 -12.39 -26.76
CA LYS A 155 2.68 -13.18 -25.78
C LYS A 155 2.43 -12.73 -24.35
N LYS A 156 2.39 -11.42 -24.10
CA LYS A 156 2.05 -10.89 -22.77
C LYS A 156 0.59 -11.16 -22.40
N LEU A 157 -0.33 -11.00 -23.34
CA LEU A 157 -1.75 -11.32 -23.11
C LEU A 157 -1.96 -12.79 -22.74
N LEU A 158 -1.18 -13.71 -23.32
CA LEU A 158 -1.23 -15.14 -23.00
C LEU A 158 -0.70 -15.49 -21.60
N GLN A 159 0.03 -14.57 -20.95
CA GLN A 159 0.51 -14.71 -19.58
C GLN A 159 -0.44 -14.10 -18.54
N VAL A 160 -1.54 -13.46 -18.99
CA VAL A 160 -2.54 -12.88 -18.08
C VAL A 160 -3.37 -14.01 -17.48
N GLU A 161 -3.39 -14.08 -16.15
CA GLU A 161 -4.10 -15.12 -15.40
C GLU A 161 -5.43 -14.63 -14.80
N ASP A 162 -5.56 -13.32 -14.55
CA ASP A 162 -6.67 -12.71 -13.83
C ASP A 162 -7.10 -11.35 -14.40
N ASP A 163 -8.16 -10.78 -13.82
CA ASP A 163 -8.74 -9.51 -14.25
C ASP A 163 -7.80 -8.31 -14.00
N LEU A 164 -7.00 -8.35 -12.92
CA LEU A 164 -5.99 -7.33 -12.64
C LEU A 164 -4.88 -7.34 -13.69
N GLY A 165 -4.38 -8.53 -14.02
CA GLY A 165 -3.40 -8.75 -15.08
C GLY A 165 -3.91 -8.30 -16.44
N LEU A 166 -5.23 -8.41 -16.70
CA LEU A 166 -5.85 -7.90 -17.92
C LEU A 166 -5.79 -6.38 -18.00
N CYS A 167 -6.04 -5.68 -16.88
CA CYS A 167 -5.89 -4.24 -16.79
C CYS A 167 -4.43 -3.79 -16.95
N ALA A 168 -3.51 -4.47 -16.27
CA ALA A 168 -2.08 -4.23 -16.40
C ALA A 168 -1.58 -4.43 -17.84
N TRP A 169 -2.06 -5.48 -18.52
CA TRP A 169 -1.77 -5.73 -19.91
C TRP A 169 -2.30 -4.62 -20.82
N TRP A 170 -3.54 -4.17 -20.61
CA TRP A 170 -4.12 -3.11 -21.44
C TRP A 170 -3.36 -1.80 -21.29
N ALA A 171 -3.00 -1.43 -20.07
CA ALA A 171 -2.16 -0.28 -19.79
C ALA A 171 -0.77 -0.42 -20.41
N TRP A 172 -0.16 -1.62 -20.33
CA TRP A 172 1.09 -1.89 -21.02
C TRP A 172 0.92 -1.74 -22.53
N ALA A 173 -0.14 -2.29 -23.13
CA ALA A 173 -0.41 -2.13 -24.55
C ALA A 173 -0.69 -0.66 -24.95
N THR A 174 -1.06 0.19 -23.99
CA THR A 174 -1.31 1.63 -24.19
C THR A 174 -0.02 2.42 -24.00
N TYR A 175 0.53 2.96 -25.08
CA TYR A 175 1.79 3.70 -24.99
C TYR A 175 1.77 5.00 -25.78
N ALA A 176 2.59 5.97 -25.34
CA ALA A 176 2.79 7.20 -26.08
C ALA A 176 3.65 6.95 -27.33
N PRO A 177 3.22 7.41 -28.52
CA PRO A 177 4.02 7.33 -29.73
C PRO A 177 5.25 8.24 -29.63
N ASN A 178 6.41 7.70 -30.01
CA ASN A 178 7.70 8.40 -29.98
C ASN A 178 8.49 8.29 -31.29
N GLY A 179 7.85 7.84 -32.39
CA GLY A 179 8.48 7.64 -33.70
C GLY A 179 9.40 6.41 -33.82
N SER A 180 9.71 5.70 -32.72
CA SER A 180 10.45 4.43 -32.74
C SER A 180 9.55 3.25 -33.10
N THR A 181 10.10 2.19 -33.67
CA THR A 181 9.41 0.89 -33.82
C THR A 181 9.70 -0.07 -32.66
N ASP A 182 10.65 0.27 -31.79
CA ASP A 182 10.98 -0.50 -30.60
C ASP A 182 9.95 -0.26 -29.49
N LEU A 183 9.22 -1.30 -29.11
CA LEU A 183 8.21 -1.26 -28.04
C LEU A 183 8.83 -0.94 -26.68
N GLU A 184 10.08 -1.33 -26.43
CA GLU A 184 10.75 -1.04 -25.16
C GLU A 184 11.14 0.42 -25.03
N SER A 185 11.23 1.16 -26.14
CA SER A 185 11.49 2.61 -26.11
C SER A 185 10.25 3.44 -25.81
N LYS A 186 9.06 2.85 -25.84
CA LYS A 186 7.78 3.55 -25.69
C LYS A 186 7.53 3.91 -24.23
N TYR A 187 6.95 5.08 -24.02
CA TYR A 187 6.46 5.50 -22.71
C TYR A 187 5.11 4.83 -22.43
N ARG A 188 5.01 4.15 -21.29
CA ARG A 188 3.79 3.48 -20.84
C ARG A 188 3.20 4.20 -19.65
N TYR A 189 1.90 4.35 -19.71
CA TYR A 189 1.16 5.01 -18.65
C TYR A 189 0.92 4.02 -17.50
N PRO A 190 0.98 4.46 -16.23
CA PRO A 190 0.49 3.67 -15.10
C PRO A 190 -1.03 3.49 -15.18
N PHE A 191 -1.54 2.50 -14.44
CA PHE A 191 -2.96 2.19 -14.36
C PHE A 191 -3.44 2.14 -12.92
N VAL A 192 -4.75 2.27 -12.74
CA VAL A 192 -5.45 1.95 -11.50
C VAL A 192 -6.56 0.97 -11.78
N TRP A 193 -6.63 -0.06 -10.93
CA TRP A 193 -7.66 -1.08 -10.92
C TRP A 193 -8.60 -0.83 -9.74
N ASP A 194 -9.90 -0.70 -10.03
CA ASP A 194 -10.94 -0.50 -9.04
C ASP A 194 -11.76 -1.80 -8.91
N GLU A 195 -11.49 -2.55 -7.83
CA GLU A 195 -12.12 -3.85 -7.58
C GLU A 195 -13.61 -3.74 -7.23
N GLU A 196 -14.00 -2.70 -6.49
CA GLU A 196 -15.40 -2.47 -6.12
C GLU A 196 -16.27 -2.22 -7.35
N LYS A 197 -15.69 -1.61 -8.39
CA LYS A 197 -16.34 -1.36 -9.68
C LYS A 197 -16.21 -2.53 -10.68
N LYS A 198 -15.95 -3.77 -10.24
CA LYS A 198 -16.08 -4.96 -11.12
C LYS A 198 -17.54 -5.39 -11.33
N GLY A 199 -18.43 -5.10 -10.38
CA GLY A 199 -19.84 -5.53 -10.41
C GLY A 199 -20.78 -4.55 -11.13
N PRO A 200 -21.99 -4.99 -11.52
CA PRO A 200 -23.04 -4.08 -11.96
C PRO A 200 -23.43 -3.14 -10.80
N ARG A 201 -23.24 -1.85 -11.00
CA ARG A 201 -23.60 -0.81 -10.02
C ARG A 201 -25.13 -0.66 -9.99
N GLU A 202 -25.76 -0.64 -8.81
CA GLU A 202 -27.22 -0.49 -8.65
C GLU A 202 -27.77 0.84 -9.23
N ASP A 203 -26.89 1.82 -9.46
CA ASP A 203 -27.21 3.15 -9.99
C ASP A 203 -27.13 3.26 -11.53
N GLY A 204 -26.78 2.19 -12.24
CA GLY A 204 -26.69 2.18 -13.70
C GLY A 204 -25.49 2.96 -14.28
N ALA A 205 -24.55 3.42 -13.44
CA ALA A 205 -23.31 4.02 -13.93
C ALA A 205 -22.31 2.93 -14.37
N PRO A 206 -21.61 3.11 -15.50
CA PRO A 206 -20.67 2.11 -15.99
C PRO A 206 -19.56 1.85 -14.96
N SER A 207 -19.29 0.57 -14.74
CA SER A 207 -18.33 0.04 -13.79
C SER A 207 -16.92 0.27 -14.35
N SER A 208 -16.33 1.44 -14.08
CA SER A 208 -15.13 1.94 -14.75
C SER A 208 -13.85 1.47 -14.05
N VAL A 209 -13.02 0.67 -14.71
CA VAL A 209 -11.99 -0.18 -14.10
C VAL A 209 -10.56 0.15 -14.57
N LEU A 210 -10.36 1.32 -15.20
CA LEU A 210 -9.04 1.70 -15.69
C LEU A 210 -8.86 3.21 -15.67
N ALA A 211 -8.07 3.78 -14.76
CA ALA A 211 -7.55 5.13 -14.96
C ALA A 211 -6.09 5.03 -15.43
N THR A 212 -5.86 5.36 -16.69
CA THR A 212 -4.52 5.48 -17.26
C THR A 212 -4.00 6.89 -16.94
N LEU A 213 -2.94 7.01 -16.11
CA LEU A 213 -2.49 8.31 -15.59
C LEU A 213 -1.32 8.88 -16.41
N TRP A 214 -1.13 10.20 -16.35
CA TRP A 214 0.02 10.89 -16.96
C TRP A 214 0.94 11.48 -15.89
N PRO A 215 2.02 10.79 -15.48
CA PRO A 215 3.08 11.44 -14.73
C PRO A 215 4.11 12.07 -15.69
N VAL A 216 4.09 13.39 -15.82
CA VAL A 216 5.23 14.11 -16.39
C VAL A 216 6.28 14.25 -15.28
N GLY A 217 7.23 13.32 -15.24
CA GLY A 217 8.32 13.37 -14.26
C GLY A 217 9.22 14.61 -14.46
N ALA A 218 9.64 15.22 -13.35
CA ALA A 218 10.59 16.32 -13.33
C ALA A 218 11.95 15.93 -13.93
N LEU A 219 12.60 16.92 -14.56
CA LEU A 219 13.88 16.80 -15.25
C LEU A 219 15.03 17.10 -14.27
N GLY A 220 15.90 16.12 -14.00
CA GLY A 220 17.14 16.31 -13.25
C GLY A 220 18.08 15.13 -13.41
N GLU A 221 19.38 15.38 -13.52
CA GLU A 221 20.43 14.34 -13.56
C GLU A 221 20.67 13.70 -12.17
N ASP A 222 20.21 14.37 -11.12
CA ASP A 222 20.35 14.01 -9.69
C ASP A 222 19.13 13.27 -9.13
N GLN A 223 18.21 12.85 -9.99
CA GLN A 223 16.98 12.19 -9.58
C GLN A 223 17.26 10.79 -9.00
N PRO A 224 16.76 10.46 -7.80
CA PRO A 224 17.00 9.15 -7.21
C PRO A 224 16.19 8.06 -7.90
N ASP A 225 16.85 6.92 -8.10
CA ASP A 225 16.25 5.64 -8.46
C ASP A 225 16.44 4.69 -7.28
N SER A 226 15.37 4.51 -6.49
CA SER A 226 15.42 3.67 -5.29
C SER A 226 15.57 2.19 -5.59
N ARG A 227 15.16 1.72 -6.77
CA ARG A 227 15.13 0.30 -7.14
C ARG A 227 14.46 -0.61 -6.10
N GLY A 228 13.46 -0.08 -5.39
CA GLY A 228 12.75 -0.81 -4.33
C GLY A 228 13.51 -0.89 -3.00
N VAL A 229 14.63 -0.18 -2.85
CA VAL A 229 15.38 -0.09 -1.59
C VAL A 229 14.78 1.01 -0.72
N GLY A 230 14.39 0.67 0.50
CA GLY A 230 13.82 1.60 1.46
C GLY A 230 13.13 0.88 2.62
N ILE A 231 12.51 1.66 3.50
CA ILE A 231 11.67 1.15 4.59
C ILE A 231 10.35 0.67 3.97
N ASN A 232 10.31 -0.61 3.59
CA ASN A 232 9.18 -1.20 2.86
C ASN A 232 8.49 -2.32 3.63
N TYR A 233 8.96 -2.66 4.83
CA TYR A 233 8.45 -3.76 5.63
C TYR A 233 8.01 -3.25 7.00
N ALA A 234 6.92 -3.82 7.52
CA ALA A 234 6.45 -3.48 8.86
C ALA A 234 5.89 -4.72 9.56
N ASN A 235 6.16 -4.84 10.86
CA ASN A 235 5.46 -5.78 11.73
C ASN A 235 4.57 -4.99 12.68
N TRP A 236 3.30 -5.35 12.74
CA TRP A 236 2.34 -4.80 13.68
C TRP A 236 2.01 -5.83 14.74
N SER A 237 1.94 -5.41 16.00
CA SER A 237 1.56 -6.23 17.15
C SER A 237 0.31 -5.63 17.79
N SER A 238 -0.79 -6.39 17.84
CA SER A 238 -2.03 -5.93 18.48
C SER A 238 -1.88 -5.77 20.00
N GLY A 239 -1.01 -6.57 20.63
CA GLY A 239 -0.90 -6.66 22.08
C GLY A 239 -0.42 -5.37 22.72
N ASP A 240 0.49 -4.65 22.06
CA ASP A 240 1.02 -3.35 22.48
C ASP A 240 0.70 -2.21 21.50
N GLY A 241 0.06 -2.50 20.36
CA GLY A 241 -0.32 -1.52 19.35
C GLY A 241 0.89 -0.92 18.62
N THR A 242 2.03 -1.62 18.60
CA THR A 242 3.26 -1.11 17.99
C THR A 242 3.38 -1.51 16.53
N CYS A 243 3.97 -0.62 15.72
CA CYS A 243 4.31 -0.86 14.32
C CYS A 243 5.80 -0.67 14.14
N GLU A 244 6.52 -1.77 13.94
CA GLU A 244 7.97 -1.80 13.74
C GLU A 244 8.28 -1.83 12.25
N MET A 245 8.80 -0.72 11.72
CA MET A 245 9.15 -0.60 10.31
C MET A 245 10.65 -0.81 10.08
N PHE A 246 11.01 -1.48 8.99
CA PHE A 246 12.41 -1.79 8.67
C PHE A 246 12.68 -1.80 7.15
N ASP A 247 13.96 -1.64 6.81
CA ASP A 247 14.48 -1.54 5.43
C ASP A 247 15.18 -2.82 4.94
N THR A 248 15.30 -3.81 5.83
CA THR A 248 16.03 -5.05 5.56
C THR A 248 15.10 -6.10 4.96
N ILE A 249 15.53 -6.73 3.87
CA ILE A 249 14.77 -7.80 3.22
C ILE A 249 14.56 -8.96 4.21
N PRO A 250 13.31 -9.39 4.47
CA PRO A 250 13.05 -10.50 5.37
C PRO A 250 13.59 -11.82 4.79
N THR A 251 14.35 -12.56 5.59
CA THR A 251 14.95 -13.85 5.19
C THR A 251 14.39 -15.05 5.96
N CYS A 252 13.58 -14.78 6.98
CA CYS A 252 12.86 -15.77 7.78
C CYS A 252 11.59 -15.15 8.36
N LEU A 253 10.68 -16.00 8.83
CA LEU A 253 9.51 -15.61 9.60
C LEU A 253 9.63 -16.17 11.00
N LEU A 254 9.03 -15.48 11.98
CA LEU A 254 8.94 -15.95 13.35
C LEU A 254 7.46 -15.99 13.75
N PRO A 255 6.98 -17.07 14.37
CA PRO A 255 5.60 -17.12 14.82
C PRO A 255 5.45 -16.16 16.00
N ALA A 256 4.61 -15.15 15.83
CA ALA A 256 4.28 -14.17 16.85
C ALA A 256 2.75 -14.11 17.01
N PRO A 257 2.21 -14.39 18.21
CA PRO A 257 0.77 -14.30 18.45
C PRO A 257 0.26 -12.89 18.20
N GLN A 258 -0.84 -12.78 17.45
CA GLN A 258 -1.51 -11.52 17.15
C GLN A 258 -0.61 -10.47 16.46
N ALA A 259 0.40 -10.93 15.71
CA ALA A 259 1.23 -10.08 14.88
C ALA A 259 0.83 -10.22 13.41
N LEU A 260 0.94 -9.11 12.68
CA LEU A 260 0.78 -9.04 11.23
C LEU A 260 2.04 -8.47 10.60
N SER A 261 2.44 -9.02 9.45
CA SER A 261 3.55 -8.51 8.67
C SER A 261 3.02 -7.87 7.39
N PHE A 262 3.39 -6.61 7.18
CA PHE A 262 2.98 -5.80 6.06
C PHE A 262 4.18 -5.45 5.17
N THR A 263 3.86 -5.15 3.92
CA THR A 263 4.79 -4.51 3.00
C THR A 263 4.17 -3.25 2.40
N SER A 264 4.99 -2.35 1.87
CA SER A 264 4.50 -1.14 1.18
C SER A 264 3.74 -1.42 -0.12
N LEU A 265 3.77 -2.66 -0.63
CA LEU A 265 3.06 -3.09 -1.85
C LEU A 265 1.73 -3.80 -1.56
N GLY A 266 1.66 -4.51 -0.42
CA GLY A 266 0.56 -5.41 -0.09
C GLY A 266 -0.68 -4.68 0.44
N SER A 267 -1.78 -5.44 0.55
CA SER A 267 -3.00 -4.95 1.18
C SER A 267 -2.76 -4.61 2.66
N ALA A 268 -3.43 -3.55 3.11
CA ALA A 268 -3.49 -3.20 4.53
C ALA A 268 -4.64 -3.93 5.26
N ASP A 269 -5.54 -4.60 4.54
CA ASP A 269 -6.63 -5.38 5.13
C ASP A 269 -6.06 -6.69 5.73
N PRO A 270 -6.18 -6.91 7.05
CA PRO A 270 -5.75 -8.15 7.69
C PRO A 270 -6.43 -9.42 7.16
N ASN A 271 -7.60 -9.31 6.52
CA ASN A 271 -8.31 -10.45 5.95
C ASN A 271 -7.61 -11.03 4.71
N ASP A 272 -6.83 -10.19 4.02
CA ASP A 272 -5.99 -10.57 2.88
C ASP A 272 -4.66 -11.21 3.32
N ALA A 273 -4.42 -11.33 4.63
CA ALA A 273 -3.20 -11.92 5.16
C ALA A 273 -3.10 -13.40 4.77
N GLU A 274 -2.01 -13.74 4.09
CA GLU A 274 -1.68 -15.11 3.72
C GLU A 274 -0.99 -15.84 4.87
N LEU A 275 -1.28 -17.14 5.01
CA LEU A 275 -0.53 -17.99 5.93
C LEU A 275 0.94 -18.09 5.48
N PRO A 276 1.89 -18.17 6.45
CA PRO A 276 3.27 -18.37 6.10
C PRO A 276 3.46 -19.74 5.41
N PRO A 277 4.53 -19.94 4.64
CA PRO A 277 4.77 -21.21 3.94
C PRO A 277 4.89 -22.37 4.94
N CYS A 278 4.13 -23.45 4.74
CA CYS A 278 4.27 -24.65 5.56
C CYS A 278 5.45 -25.50 5.06
N THR A 279 6.59 -25.38 5.74
CA THR A 279 7.85 -26.09 5.45
C THR A 279 8.36 -26.81 6.70
N ALA A 280 9.47 -27.54 6.58
CA ALA A 280 10.13 -28.17 7.74
C ALA A 280 10.48 -27.15 8.86
N ALA A 281 10.63 -25.86 8.56
CA ALA A 281 10.91 -24.83 9.55
C ALA A 281 9.66 -24.33 10.30
N SER A 282 8.47 -24.53 9.73
CA SER A 282 7.19 -24.19 10.36
C SER A 282 6.44 -25.40 10.89
N GLU A 283 7.01 -26.61 10.80
CA GLU A 283 6.35 -27.83 11.27
C GLU A 283 5.94 -27.68 12.75
N GLY A 284 4.66 -27.92 13.03
CA GLY A 284 4.05 -27.76 14.35
C GLY A 284 3.70 -26.32 14.75
N TRP A 285 3.93 -25.32 13.89
CA TRP A 285 3.49 -23.95 14.14
C TRP A 285 1.97 -23.89 14.23
N LYS A 286 1.48 -23.06 15.15
CA LYS A 286 0.06 -22.77 15.35
C LYS A 286 -0.20 -21.31 15.07
N VAL A 287 -0.88 -21.02 13.97
CA VAL A 287 -1.14 -19.66 13.51
C VAL A 287 -2.65 -19.41 13.58
N PRO A 288 -3.14 -18.60 14.54
CA PRO A 288 -4.51 -18.13 14.50
C PRO A 288 -4.67 -17.13 13.34
N ARG A 289 -5.84 -17.10 12.70
CA ARG A 289 -6.15 -16.02 11.75
C ARG A 289 -6.39 -14.73 12.54
N PHE A 290 -6.24 -13.59 11.89
CA PHE A 290 -6.66 -12.34 12.50
C PHE A 290 -8.19 -12.34 12.70
N CYS A 291 -8.62 -11.91 13.89
CA CYS A 291 -10.02 -11.58 14.19
C CYS A 291 -10.07 -10.24 14.88
N GLU A 292 -11.08 -9.44 14.52
CA GLU A 292 -11.29 -8.12 15.10
C GLU A 292 -11.93 -8.16 16.52
N CYS A 293 -12.32 -9.36 17.00
CA CYS A 293 -13.01 -9.53 18.28
C CYS A 293 -12.05 -9.88 19.44
N ASP A 294 -12.16 -9.17 20.55
CA ASP A 294 -11.29 -9.30 21.75
C ASP A 294 -11.29 -10.70 22.40
N GLU A 295 -12.36 -11.49 22.23
CA GLU A 295 -12.54 -12.83 22.80
C GLU A 295 -12.90 -13.89 21.73
N ALA A 296 -12.25 -13.82 20.56
CA ALA A 296 -12.39 -14.87 19.55
C ALA A 296 -11.60 -16.13 19.97
N GLN A 297 -12.31 -17.23 20.25
CA GLN A 297 -11.69 -18.55 20.28
C GLN A 297 -11.59 -19.05 18.84
N GLN A 298 -10.43 -18.89 18.22
CA GLN A 298 -10.16 -19.57 16.95
C GLN A 298 -9.32 -20.82 17.17
N ASN A 299 -9.73 -21.90 16.51
CA ASN A 299 -8.85 -23.03 16.30
C ASN A 299 -7.71 -22.56 15.37
N PRO A 300 -6.45 -22.58 15.81
CA PRO A 300 -5.34 -22.15 14.98
C PRO A 300 -5.12 -23.13 13.82
N TRP A 301 -4.59 -22.62 12.71
CA TRP A 301 -4.02 -23.45 11.66
C TRP A 301 -2.75 -24.11 12.18
N VAL A 302 -2.56 -25.40 11.90
CA VAL A 302 -1.38 -26.17 12.30
C VAL A 302 -0.65 -26.64 11.05
N CYS A 303 0.64 -26.36 10.96
CA CYS A 303 1.47 -26.86 9.86
C CYS A 303 1.90 -28.29 10.20
N GLU A 304 1.36 -29.27 9.47
CA GLU A 304 1.68 -30.69 9.63
C GLU A 304 2.03 -31.32 8.27
N ASN A 305 3.19 -31.98 8.20
CA ASN A 305 3.69 -32.64 6.99
C ASN A 305 3.78 -31.71 5.77
N GLY A 306 4.09 -30.43 5.96
CA GLY A 306 4.19 -29.45 4.87
C GLY A 306 2.85 -28.92 4.35
N GLU A 307 1.74 -29.21 5.02
CA GLU A 307 0.41 -28.65 4.71
C GLU A 307 -0.22 -27.98 5.95
N TRP A 308 -0.95 -26.88 5.75
CA TRP A 308 -1.74 -26.28 6.82
C TRP A 308 -3.04 -27.05 7.01
N THR A 309 -3.23 -27.60 8.20
CA THR A 309 -4.44 -28.34 8.57
C THR A 309 -5.14 -27.69 9.76
N GLY A 310 -6.45 -27.95 9.90
CA GLY A 310 -7.28 -27.34 10.94
C GLY A 310 -7.73 -25.93 10.54
N GLY A 311 -7.70 -25.00 11.51
CA GLY A 311 -8.21 -23.64 11.30
C GLY A 311 -9.74 -23.55 11.20
N SER A 312 -10.28 -22.36 11.47
CA SER A 312 -11.61 -21.97 11.02
C SER A 312 -11.48 -20.69 10.20
N GLU A 313 -12.18 -20.60 9.08
CA GLU A 313 -12.26 -19.35 8.33
C GLU A 313 -13.16 -18.32 9.04
N GLU A 314 -14.06 -18.79 9.89
CA GLU A 314 -15.02 -17.95 10.61
C GLU A 314 -14.46 -17.54 11.99
N CYS A 315 -14.52 -16.25 12.29
CA CYS A 315 -14.32 -15.73 13.63
C CYS A 315 -15.59 -16.00 14.46
N GLU A 316 -15.53 -16.95 15.41
CA GLU A 316 -16.57 -17.10 16.42
C GLU A 316 -16.45 -15.97 17.45
N CYS A 317 -17.05 -14.83 17.14
CA CYS A 317 -17.17 -13.74 18.10
C CYS A 317 -18.26 -14.10 19.11
N SER A 318 -17.85 -14.44 20.33
CA SER A 318 -18.78 -14.65 21.43
C SER A 318 -19.45 -13.31 21.77
N ASN A 319 -20.61 -13.04 21.16
CA ASN A 319 -21.45 -11.89 21.49
C ASN A 319 -22.08 -12.10 22.88
N ALA A 320 -21.30 -11.94 23.94
CA ALA A 320 -21.79 -12.00 25.33
C ALA A 320 -22.56 -10.73 25.76
N LEU A 321 -22.70 -9.72 24.89
CA LEU A 321 -23.48 -8.49 25.16
C LEU A 321 -24.53 -8.26 24.05
N PRO A 322 -25.76 -8.79 24.18
CA PRO A 322 -26.87 -7.86 24.33
C PRO A 322 -28.04 -8.33 25.23
N LEU A 323 -27.88 -9.34 26.08
CA LEU A 323 -28.97 -9.80 26.97
C LEU A 323 -29.00 -9.12 28.35
N ALA A 324 -27.91 -8.48 28.79
CA ALA A 324 -27.85 -7.81 30.11
C ALA A 324 -28.38 -6.35 30.12
N LEU A 325 -28.51 -5.70 28.95
CA LEU A 325 -29.03 -4.34 28.84
C LEU A 325 -30.55 -4.27 28.70
N GLY A 326 -31.23 -5.38 28.38
CA GLY A 326 -32.69 -5.43 28.28
C GLY A 326 -33.43 -5.40 29.63
N LEU A 327 -32.78 -5.80 30.73
CA LEU A 327 -33.41 -5.88 32.06
C LEU A 327 -33.00 -4.77 33.04
N SER A 328 -31.94 -4.01 32.74
CA SER A 328 -31.44 -2.94 33.62
C SER A 328 -32.05 -1.57 33.34
N VAL A 329 -32.53 -1.32 32.11
CA VAL A 329 -33.13 -0.01 31.72
C VAL A 329 -34.54 0.18 32.33
N GLY A 330 -35.31 -0.89 32.56
CA GLY A 330 -36.66 -0.78 33.12
C GLY A 330 -36.72 -0.37 34.61
N LEU A 331 -35.65 -0.63 35.37
CA LEU A 331 -35.63 -0.43 36.83
C LEU A 331 -34.70 0.71 37.28
N LEU A 332 -33.66 1.04 36.51
CA LEU A 332 -32.72 2.10 36.86
C LEU A 332 -33.16 3.51 36.43
N VAL A 333 -33.97 3.64 35.37
CA VAL A 333 -34.44 4.96 34.89
C VAL A 333 -35.35 5.68 35.91
N PRO A 334 -36.30 5.02 36.61
CA PRO A 334 -37.09 5.69 37.65
C PRO A 334 -36.26 6.10 38.87
N VAL A 335 -35.29 5.25 39.27
CA VAL A 335 -34.44 5.51 40.45
C VAL A 335 -33.47 6.65 40.17
N ALA A 336 -32.87 6.70 38.98
CA ALA A 336 -32.03 7.81 38.54
C ALA A 336 -32.82 9.12 38.40
N ALA A 337 -34.07 9.07 37.91
CA ALA A 337 -34.93 10.26 37.83
C ALA A 337 -35.29 10.81 39.22
N ILE A 338 -35.59 9.94 40.19
CA ILE A 338 -35.87 10.35 41.58
C ILE A 338 -34.60 10.90 42.24
N ALA A 339 -33.45 10.25 42.06
CA ALA A 339 -32.18 10.73 42.60
C ALA A 339 -31.78 12.09 42.00
N ALA A 340 -31.94 12.27 40.68
CA ALA A 340 -31.69 13.53 39.99
C ALA A 340 -32.63 14.64 40.46
N TYR A 341 -33.91 14.34 40.71
CA TYR A 341 -34.86 15.30 41.27
C TYR A 341 -34.43 15.79 42.68
N PHE A 342 -33.95 14.89 43.54
CA PHE A 342 -33.45 15.27 44.87
C PHE A 342 -32.11 16.02 44.81
N PHE A 343 -31.20 15.64 43.90
CA PHE A 343 -29.94 16.35 43.72
C PHE A 343 -30.14 17.76 43.16
N PHE A 344 -31.03 17.92 42.17
CA PHE A 344 -31.36 19.23 41.58
C PHE A 344 -32.02 20.17 42.60
N ARG A 345 -32.88 19.63 43.49
CA ARG A 345 -33.47 20.41 44.58
C ARG A 345 -32.42 20.87 45.60
N ARG A 346 -31.36 20.09 45.82
CA ARG A 346 -30.29 20.40 46.79
C ARG A 346 -29.25 21.38 46.23
N GLN A 347 -28.97 21.32 44.92
CA GLN A 347 -28.02 22.23 44.25
C GLN A 347 -28.54 23.67 44.14
N ARG A 348 -29.86 23.91 44.17
CA ARG A 348 -30.45 25.27 44.16
C ARG A 348 -30.20 26.07 45.44
N GLN A 349 -29.74 25.46 46.53
CA GLN A 349 -29.51 26.15 47.80
C GLN A 349 -28.06 26.57 48.04
N ASN A 350 -27.09 26.07 47.27
CA ASN A 350 -25.69 26.43 47.44
C ASN A 350 -25.04 26.61 46.08
N SER A 351 -24.79 27.84 45.69
CA SER A 351 -23.77 28.16 44.70
C SER A 351 -22.98 29.36 45.19
N PRO A 352 -21.65 29.25 45.17
CA PRO A 352 -20.90 30.24 44.41
C PRO A 352 -19.86 29.63 43.45
N SER A 353 -19.80 30.27 42.29
CA SER A 353 -18.73 30.45 41.28
C SER A 353 -17.27 30.26 41.77
N ARG A 354 -16.23 29.89 41.00
CA ARG A 354 -15.82 30.19 39.60
C ARG A 354 -14.51 29.39 39.25
N PRO A 355 -13.65 29.68 38.22
CA PRO A 355 -13.20 28.73 37.19
C PRO A 355 -11.66 28.50 37.08
N SER A 356 -11.23 27.94 35.94
CA SER A 356 -9.86 27.79 35.34
C SER A 356 -9.08 26.52 35.75
N GLU A 357 -8.19 25.91 34.97
CA GLU A 357 -7.49 26.24 33.72
C GLU A 357 -6.86 24.95 33.14
N LYS A 358 -6.59 24.94 31.83
CA LYS A 358 -5.87 23.87 31.11
C LYS A 358 -4.36 23.90 31.43
N LYS A 359 -3.70 22.73 31.45
CA LYS A 359 -2.28 22.60 31.09
C LYS A 359 -2.02 21.36 30.26
N ARG A 360 -1.31 21.56 29.15
CA ARG A 360 -0.72 20.61 28.22
C ARG A 360 0.78 20.69 28.44
N LEU A 361 1.49 19.57 28.56
CA LEU A 361 2.95 19.52 28.48
C LEU A 361 3.38 18.25 27.74
N LEU A 362 4.05 18.48 26.60
CA LEU A 362 4.93 17.58 25.88
C LEU A 362 6.31 17.65 26.52
N SER A 363 7.06 16.55 26.48
CA SER A 363 8.53 16.57 26.40
C SER A 363 9.03 15.24 25.83
N GLU A 364 9.66 15.33 24.66
CA GLU A 364 10.63 14.36 24.13
C GLU A 364 11.91 14.40 24.96
N ASP A 365 12.60 13.26 25.08
CA ASP A 365 13.99 13.21 25.51
C ASP A 365 14.78 12.20 24.66
N ARG A 366 16.00 12.63 24.32
CA ARG A 366 17.03 12.00 23.47
C ARG A 366 18.14 11.42 24.35
N GLY A 367 18.81 10.34 23.90
CA GLY A 367 20.15 9.96 24.36
C GLY A 367 20.53 8.51 23.99
N GLU A 368 21.43 8.33 23.01
CA GLU A 368 22.83 7.84 23.12
C GLU A 368 22.95 6.30 22.97
N GLU A 369 23.40 5.78 21.81
CA GLU A 369 24.78 5.56 21.33
C GLU A 369 25.57 4.43 22.05
N GLU A 370 25.69 3.28 21.38
CA GLU A 370 26.96 2.60 21.04
C GLU A 370 26.67 1.23 20.40
N PHE A 371 27.19 0.94 19.21
CA PHE A 371 27.90 -0.30 18.84
C PHE A 371 28.28 -0.24 17.36
N SER A 372 29.50 0.23 17.12
CA SER A 372 30.14 0.37 15.83
C SER A 372 30.67 -0.99 15.35
N LYS A 373 30.24 -1.40 14.15
CA LYS A 373 30.97 -2.21 13.14
C LYS A 373 30.12 -2.51 11.90
N VAL A 374 29.42 -1.50 11.38
CA VAL A 374 28.86 -1.47 9.99
C VAL A 374 29.00 -0.03 9.43
N GLU A 375 30.12 0.62 9.74
CA GLU A 375 30.26 2.09 9.63
C GLU A 375 31.15 2.55 8.46
N GLN A 376 31.25 1.74 7.41
CA GLN A 376 31.89 2.15 6.15
C GLN A 376 30.96 2.17 4.94
N ARG A 377 29.65 1.95 5.14
CA ARG A 377 28.62 2.17 4.11
C ARG A 377 27.47 3.08 4.56
N ARG A 378 27.65 3.77 5.70
CA ARG A 378 26.63 4.59 6.39
C ARG A 378 26.90 6.10 6.36
N ASN A 379 27.68 6.59 5.40
CA ASN A 379 27.94 8.02 5.24
C ASN A 379 26.88 8.77 4.41
N HIS A 380 25.64 8.26 4.34
CA HIS A 380 24.48 9.11 4.05
C HIS A 380 23.69 9.22 5.35
N LYS A 381 23.48 10.46 5.80
CA LYS A 381 22.87 10.75 7.10
C LYS A 381 21.53 10.03 7.22
N ARG A 382 21.30 9.40 8.37
CA ARG A 382 20.03 8.75 8.73
C ARG A 382 18.84 9.72 8.80
N SER A 383 19.07 11.03 8.72
CA SER A 383 18.06 12.08 8.58
C SER A 383 17.64 12.36 7.14
N ASP A 384 18.41 11.90 6.15
CA ASP A 384 18.15 12.18 4.72
C ASP A 384 17.38 11.03 4.04
N LEU A 385 16.99 9.99 4.81
CA LEU A 385 16.13 8.88 4.40
C LEU A 385 14.76 8.90 5.09
N LEU A 386 14.51 9.87 5.99
CA LEU A 386 13.16 10.36 6.20
C LEU A 386 12.72 10.92 4.84
N GLN A 387 11.51 10.55 4.40
CA GLN A 387 10.92 10.94 3.13
C GLN A 387 10.73 12.46 3.00
N GLU A 388 11.82 13.22 2.98
CA GLU A 388 11.89 14.48 2.29
C GLU A 388 11.91 14.10 0.81
N ALA A 389 10.72 13.98 0.22
CA ALA A 389 10.58 14.44 -1.15
C ALA A 389 11.08 15.88 -1.12
N GLU A 390 12.35 16.08 -1.47
CA GLU A 390 12.95 17.40 -1.49
C GLU A 390 12.02 18.35 -2.28
N PRO A 391 11.95 19.63 -1.90
CA PRO A 391 11.21 20.63 -2.68
C PRO A 391 11.66 20.69 -4.16
N SER A 392 12.81 20.11 -4.51
CA SER A 392 13.29 19.92 -5.88
C SER A 392 12.39 19.02 -6.74
N PHE A 393 11.53 18.17 -6.14
CA PHE A 393 10.50 17.41 -6.86
C PHE A 393 9.45 18.33 -7.51
N TRP A 394 9.22 19.51 -6.92
CA TRP A 394 8.35 20.58 -7.44
C TRP A 394 9.14 21.79 -7.91
N GLY A 395 10.46 21.66 -8.10
CA GLY A 395 11.33 22.71 -8.63
C GLY A 395 10.72 23.26 -9.91
N GLU A 396 10.25 24.50 -9.82
CA GLU A 396 9.46 25.23 -10.79
C GLU A 396 9.87 24.87 -12.23
N THR A 397 9.02 24.15 -12.95
CA THR A 397 9.08 24.28 -14.42
C THR A 397 8.87 25.76 -14.67
N GLN A 398 9.89 26.43 -15.21
CA GLN A 398 9.74 27.78 -15.74
C GLN A 398 8.42 27.81 -16.51
N GLN A 399 7.67 28.86 -16.23
CA GLN A 399 6.27 29.18 -16.51
C GLN A 399 5.88 29.08 -18.00
N ASP A 400 6.19 27.97 -18.65
CA ASP A 400 5.79 27.63 -19.99
C ASP A 400 4.58 26.70 -19.87
N GLN A 401 3.42 27.30 -20.18
CA GLN A 401 2.17 26.70 -20.63
C GLN A 401 1.98 25.22 -20.27
N THR A 402 0.97 24.93 -19.44
CA THR A 402 0.38 23.60 -19.17
C THR A 402 0.87 22.54 -20.15
N ASN A 403 1.95 21.82 -19.79
CA ASN A 403 2.59 20.81 -20.65
C ASN A 403 1.74 19.53 -20.74
N VAL A 404 0.41 19.66 -20.75
CA VAL A 404 -0.49 18.59 -21.15
C VAL A 404 -0.32 18.44 -22.64
N VAL A 405 0.61 17.56 -23.04
CA VAL A 405 0.77 17.17 -24.44
C VAL A 405 -0.43 16.30 -24.77
N ILE A 406 -1.53 16.89 -25.19
CA ILE A 406 -2.67 16.12 -25.71
C ILE A 406 -2.17 15.41 -26.97
N ASP A 407 -2.20 14.08 -26.94
CA ASP A 407 -1.84 13.27 -28.09
C ASP A 407 -3.08 12.97 -28.92
N GLU A 408 -3.26 13.69 -30.03
CA GLU A 408 -4.36 13.46 -30.97
C GLU A 408 -4.30 12.05 -31.60
N ASN A 409 -3.15 11.36 -31.51
CA ASN A 409 -2.88 10.08 -32.17
C ASN A 409 -2.70 8.88 -31.22
N ALA A 410 -3.16 8.95 -29.96
CA ALA A 410 -3.08 7.80 -29.04
C ALA A 410 -3.73 6.51 -29.61
N HIS A 411 -4.64 6.66 -30.57
CA HIS A 411 -5.29 5.58 -31.30
C HIS A 411 -4.38 4.88 -32.34
N GLU A 412 -3.34 5.52 -32.87
CA GLU A 412 -2.43 4.93 -33.88
C GLU A 412 -1.57 3.80 -33.28
N ALA A 413 -1.41 3.74 -31.96
CA ALA A 413 -0.80 2.59 -31.28
C ALA A 413 -1.64 1.31 -31.44
N TYR A 414 -2.89 1.42 -31.87
CA TYR A 414 -3.88 0.34 -31.90
C TYR A 414 -4.39 -0.05 -33.29
N TYR A 415 -3.87 0.54 -34.37
CA TYR A 415 -4.26 0.23 -35.75
C TYR A 415 -3.11 -0.21 -36.64
#